data_AF-A0A7S0T6Z4-F1
#
_entry.id   AF-A0A7S0T6Z4-F1
#
_cell.length_a   1.000
_cell.length_b   1.000
_cell.length_c   1.000
_cell.angle_alpha   90.00
_cell.angle_beta   90.00
_cell.angle_gamma   90.00
#
_symmetry.space_group_name_H-M   'P 1'
#
loop_
_entity.id
_entity.type
_entity.pdbx_description
1 polymer ?
#
loop_
_entity_poly.entity_id
_entity_poly.type
_entity_poly.pdbx_seq_one_letter_code
_entity_poly.pdbx_strand_id
1 'polypeptide(L)'
;ESEGQIILFIDEIHTVVGAGKSDGAMDAGNLLKPMLARGELHCIGATTLDEYRKYIEKDAALERRFQQVFVDQPSAQDTISILRGLKERYEMHHGVRITDSALLAAAVLSDRYITERFLPDKAIDLVDESMAKLKMEITSKPNDLDAIDRKILQLEMEKLSLKNETSSGSDERRTAIDTSLENLKQRQQELEQQWTLERTGLDDVKALREKIDRTNREIEQAEQQYELNLAAELKFATLPKLQNELREKEEKLGTGERQLLRDEVTEDDIAKTVSSWTRIPVSKLLSSEREKLLRLDDELAQRVIGQGEAIRAVAEAV
;
A
#
# COMPACT_ATOMS: atom_id res chain seq x y z
N GLU A 1 -25.88 23.31 -25.81
CA GLU A 1 -26.06 21.92 -26.28
C GLU A 1 -24.71 21.43 -26.76
N SER A 2 -24.22 20.28 -26.27
CA SER A 2 -22.90 19.75 -26.65
C SER A 2 -22.94 18.83 -27.87
N GLU A 3 -24.07 18.71 -28.57
CA GLU A 3 -24.27 17.88 -29.77
C GLU A 3 -23.66 16.46 -29.66
N GLY A 4 -23.71 15.85 -28.48
CA GLY A 4 -23.15 14.51 -28.24
C GLY A 4 -21.62 14.41 -28.12
N GLN A 5 -20.88 15.53 -28.09
CA GLN A 5 -19.42 15.54 -27.95
C GLN A 5 -18.92 15.23 -26.54
N ILE A 6 -19.81 15.24 -25.54
CA ILE A 6 -19.47 14.94 -24.14
C ILE A 6 -20.07 13.59 -23.77
N ILE A 7 -19.23 12.70 -23.23
CA ILE A 7 -19.65 11.46 -22.58
C ILE A 7 -19.69 11.71 -21.07
N LEU A 8 -20.87 11.60 -20.48
CA LEU A 8 -21.07 11.76 -19.04
C LEU A 8 -20.87 10.43 -18.30
N PHE A 9 -19.92 10.36 -17.38
CA PHE A 9 -19.82 9.23 -16.46
C PHE A 9 -20.64 9.51 -15.19
N ILE A 10 -21.50 8.57 -14.80
CA ILE A 10 -22.32 8.65 -13.59
C ILE A 10 -22.03 7.41 -12.74
N ASP A 11 -21.28 7.59 -11.67
CA ASP A 11 -21.14 6.55 -10.65
C ASP A 11 -22.43 6.40 -9.85
N GLU A 12 -22.70 5.19 -9.37
CA GLU A 12 -23.94 4.84 -8.65
C GLU A 12 -25.22 5.34 -9.37
N ILE A 13 -25.35 5.13 -10.69
CA ILE A 13 -26.44 5.68 -11.51
C ILE A 13 -27.84 5.33 -10.99
N HIS A 14 -27.97 4.22 -10.25
CA HIS A 14 -29.21 3.82 -9.61
C HIS A 14 -29.72 4.82 -8.57
N THR A 15 -28.86 5.65 -7.97
CA THR A 15 -29.24 6.70 -7.01
C THR A 15 -30.04 7.80 -7.68
N VAL A 16 -29.65 8.16 -8.91
CA VAL A 16 -30.26 9.22 -9.71
C VAL A 16 -31.60 8.79 -10.30
N VAL A 17 -31.76 7.49 -10.58
CA VAL A 17 -32.95 6.89 -11.20
C VAL A 17 -33.94 6.32 -10.17
N GLY A 18 -33.44 5.84 -9.02
CA GLY A 18 -34.21 5.11 -8.01
C GLY A 18 -34.79 5.98 -6.89
N ALA A 19 -34.33 7.23 -6.77
CA ALA A 19 -34.70 8.17 -5.70
C ALA A 19 -36.21 8.47 -5.60
N GLY A 20 -36.98 8.29 -6.67
CA GLY A 20 -38.42 8.61 -6.73
C GLY A 20 -39.34 7.72 -5.90
N LYS A 21 -38.84 6.68 -5.20
CA LYS A 21 -39.66 5.80 -4.34
C LYS A 21 -39.62 6.17 -2.85
N SER A 22 -38.76 7.10 -2.44
CA SER A 22 -38.64 7.56 -1.05
C SER A 22 -38.82 9.08 -0.98
N ASP A 23 -39.58 9.49 0.04
CA ASP A 23 -40.42 10.69 0.14
C ASP A 23 -39.66 12.05 0.20
N GLY A 24 -38.90 12.42 -0.85
CA GLY A 24 -38.37 13.80 -0.96
C GLY A 24 -37.14 14.05 -1.82
N ALA A 25 -36.48 13.02 -2.38
CA ALA A 25 -35.39 13.23 -3.33
C ALA A 25 -35.94 13.41 -4.75
N MET A 26 -35.54 14.50 -5.42
CA MET A 26 -36.01 14.83 -6.76
C MET A 26 -35.53 13.76 -7.75
N ASP A 27 -36.46 13.02 -8.36
CA ASP A 27 -36.17 11.95 -9.32
C ASP A 27 -35.66 12.54 -10.65
N ALA A 28 -34.34 12.68 -10.75
CA ALA A 28 -33.66 13.11 -11.96
C ALA A 28 -33.81 12.11 -13.12
N GLY A 29 -34.29 10.89 -12.88
CA GLY A 29 -34.64 9.92 -13.92
C GLY A 29 -35.65 10.46 -14.94
N ASN A 30 -36.59 11.31 -14.51
CA ASN A 30 -37.56 11.94 -15.40
C ASN A 30 -36.96 13.03 -16.30
N LEU A 31 -35.83 13.62 -15.91
CA LEU A 31 -35.08 14.57 -16.73
C LEU A 31 -34.15 13.85 -17.72
N LEU A 32 -33.58 12.72 -17.33
CA LEU A 32 -32.65 11.96 -18.17
C LEU A 32 -33.36 11.21 -19.30
N LYS A 33 -34.55 10.64 -19.06
CA LYS A 33 -35.29 9.83 -20.04
C LYS A 33 -35.53 10.53 -21.38
N PRO A 34 -36.03 11.79 -21.44
CA PRO A 34 -36.21 12.48 -22.72
C PRO A 34 -34.90 12.73 -23.47
N MET A 35 -33.83 13.09 -22.74
CA MET A 35 -32.51 13.39 -23.34
C MET A 35 -31.84 12.12 -23.90
N LEU A 36 -31.93 11.00 -23.16
CA LEU A 36 -31.46 9.68 -23.62
C LEU A 36 -32.28 9.18 -24.82
N ALA A 37 -33.59 9.41 -24.84
CA ALA A 37 -34.45 9.00 -25.94
C ALA A 37 -34.19 9.78 -27.24
N ARG A 38 -33.81 11.06 -27.14
CA ARG A 38 -33.47 11.91 -28.29
C ARG A 38 -32.00 11.78 -28.73
N GLY A 39 -31.17 11.07 -27.97
CA GLY A 39 -29.73 10.93 -28.26
C GLY A 39 -28.92 12.20 -27.98
N GLU A 40 -29.47 13.15 -27.23
CA GLU A 40 -28.80 14.40 -26.85
C GLU A 40 -27.76 14.18 -25.74
N LEU A 41 -27.90 13.09 -24.98
CA LEU A 41 -27.04 12.72 -23.86
C LEU A 41 -26.37 11.36 -24.14
N HIS A 42 -25.04 11.36 -24.16
CA HIS A 42 -24.24 10.14 -24.11
C HIS A 42 -23.72 9.96 -22.68
N CYS A 43 -23.95 8.79 -22.08
CA CYS A 43 -23.47 8.54 -20.73
C CYS A 43 -23.04 7.08 -20.52
N ILE A 44 -22.18 6.89 -19.53
CA ILE A 44 -21.76 5.62 -18.98
C ILE A 44 -22.18 5.62 -17.51
N GLY A 45 -23.07 4.71 -17.14
CA GLY A 45 -23.50 4.53 -15.76
C GLY A 45 -22.79 3.34 -15.11
N ALA A 46 -22.35 3.48 -13.86
CA ALA A 46 -21.84 2.39 -13.04
C ALA A 46 -22.83 2.07 -11.91
N THR A 47 -23.09 0.78 -11.65
CA THR A 47 -23.98 0.31 -10.58
C THR A 47 -23.75 -1.18 -10.32
N THR A 48 -24.16 -1.67 -9.16
CA THR A 48 -24.17 -3.13 -8.90
C THR A 48 -25.29 -3.84 -9.66
N LEU A 49 -25.15 -5.16 -9.87
CA LEU A 49 -26.15 -5.98 -10.55
C LEU A 49 -27.52 -5.96 -9.82
N ASP A 50 -27.50 -5.97 -8.49
CA ASP A 50 -28.72 -5.99 -7.68
C ASP A 50 -29.48 -4.66 -7.79
N GLU A 51 -28.77 -3.54 -7.81
CA GLU A 51 -29.37 -2.21 -8.02
C GLU A 51 -29.88 -2.04 -9.44
N TYR A 52 -29.14 -2.54 -10.45
CA TYR A 52 -29.60 -2.56 -11.83
C TYR A 52 -30.95 -3.27 -11.94
N ARG A 53 -31.06 -4.49 -11.41
CA ARG A 53 -32.29 -5.29 -11.38
C ARG A 53 -33.44 -4.59 -10.64
N LYS A 54 -33.11 -3.83 -9.58
CA LYS A 54 -34.11 -3.18 -8.74
C LYS A 54 -34.65 -1.89 -9.34
N TYR A 55 -33.80 -1.08 -9.98
CA TYR A 55 -34.13 0.29 -10.37
C TYR A 55 -34.12 0.55 -11.88
N ILE A 56 -33.30 -0.15 -12.67
CA ILE A 56 -33.15 0.12 -14.10
C ILE A 56 -33.91 -0.90 -14.95
N GLU A 57 -33.75 -2.20 -14.67
CA GLU A 57 -34.39 -3.29 -15.43
C GLU A 57 -35.92 -3.25 -15.34
N LYS A 58 -36.46 -2.76 -14.22
CA LYS A 58 -37.91 -2.60 -14.05
C LYS A 58 -38.50 -1.46 -14.88
N ASP A 59 -37.67 -0.57 -15.41
CA ASP A 59 -38.09 0.57 -16.23
C ASP A 59 -37.76 0.30 -17.71
N ALA A 60 -38.79 -0.09 -18.47
CA ALA A 60 -38.66 -0.46 -19.87
C ALA A 60 -38.18 0.69 -20.78
N ALA A 61 -38.22 1.96 -20.33
CA ALA A 61 -37.66 3.08 -21.07
C ALA A 61 -36.14 3.17 -20.90
N LEU A 62 -35.61 2.84 -19.71
CA LEU A 62 -34.17 2.88 -19.42
C LEU A 62 -33.48 1.59 -19.86
N GLU A 63 -34.10 0.43 -19.62
CA GLU A 63 -33.59 -0.88 -20.04
C GLU A 63 -33.25 -0.90 -21.55
N ARG A 64 -34.10 -0.30 -22.39
CA ARG A 64 -33.89 -0.23 -23.85
C ARG A 64 -32.84 0.80 -24.29
N ARG A 65 -32.31 1.61 -23.38
CA ARG A 65 -31.36 2.70 -23.68
C ARG A 65 -29.97 2.44 -23.13
N PHE A 66 -29.84 1.52 -22.16
CA PHE A 66 -28.56 1.08 -21.63
C PHE A 66 -28.19 -0.29 -22.18
N GLN A 67 -26.97 -0.40 -22.71
CA GLN A 67 -26.33 -1.69 -22.96
C GLN A 67 -25.62 -2.13 -21.67
N GLN A 68 -25.92 -3.33 -21.19
CA GLN A 68 -25.19 -3.92 -20.07
C GLN A 68 -23.77 -4.30 -20.51
N VAL A 69 -22.79 -3.87 -19.72
CA VAL A 69 -21.39 -4.29 -19.80
C VAL A 69 -21.02 -4.84 -18.43
N PHE A 70 -20.81 -6.15 -18.34
CA PHE A 70 -20.41 -6.80 -17.10
C PHE A 70 -18.93 -6.58 -16.84
N VAL A 71 -18.60 -6.15 -15.62
CA VAL A 71 -17.23 -5.97 -15.15
C VAL A 71 -17.06 -6.87 -13.95
N ASP A 72 -16.50 -8.05 -14.20
CA ASP A 72 -16.25 -9.05 -13.16
C ASP A 72 -15.01 -8.69 -12.34
N GLN A 73 -14.96 -9.23 -11.12
CA GLN A 73 -13.77 -9.15 -10.28
C GLN A 73 -12.59 -9.85 -10.98
N PRO A 74 -11.40 -9.23 -11.06
CA PRO A 74 -10.21 -9.88 -11.60
C PRO A 74 -9.79 -11.07 -10.76
N SER A 75 -9.15 -12.05 -11.39
CA SER A 75 -8.50 -13.14 -10.66
C SER A 75 -7.33 -12.61 -9.82
N ALA A 76 -6.84 -13.42 -8.87
CA ALA A 76 -5.62 -13.09 -8.13
C ALA A 76 -4.43 -12.84 -9.08
N GLN A 77 -4.32 -13.61 -10.17
CA GLN A 77 -3.25 -13.46 -11.17
C GLN A 77 -3.38 -12.16 -11.99
N ASP A 78 -4.60 -11.79 -12.38
CA ASP A 78 -4.86 -10.53 -13.07
C ASP A 78 -4.59 -9.34 -12.14
N THR A 79 -4.95 -9.48 -10.86
CA THR A 79 -4.67 -8.46 -9.84
C THR A 79 -3.17 -8.25 -9.66
N ILE A 80 -2.35 -9.30 -9.65
CA ILE A 80 -0.88 -9.16 -9.62
C ILE A 80 -0.40 -8.33 -10.83
N SER A 81 -0.98 -8.56 -12.01
CA SER A 81 -0.61 -7.81 -13.22
C SER A 81 -1.03 -6.34 -13.13
N ILE A 82 -2.20 -6.05 -12.57
CA ILE A 82 -2.68 -4.69 -12.26
C ILE A 82 -1.72 -4.02 -11.26
N LEU A 83 -1.38 -4.69 -10.15
CA LEU A 83 -0.48 -4.17 -9.14
C LEU A 83 0.92 -3.88 -9.71
N ARG A 84 1.45 -4.74 -10.58
CA ARG A 84 2.72 -4.50 -11.28
C ARG A 84 2.65 -3.27 -12.19
N GLY A 85 1.53 -3.03 -12.87
CA GLY A 85 1.31 -1.82 -13.66
C GLY A 85 1.18 -0.55 -12.82
N LEU A 86 0.69 -0.67 -11.58
CA LEU A 86 0.57 0.45 -10.64
C LEU A 86 1.83 0.69 -9.81
N LYS A 87 2.73 -0.30 -9.73
CA LYS A 87 3.94 -0.30 -8.89
C LYS A 87 4.70 1.02 -8.94
N GLU A 88 5.13 1.44 -10.13
CA GLU A 88 5.98 2.63 -10.30
C GLU A 88 5.30 3.90 -9.76
N ARG A 89 4.00 4.08 -10.02
CA ARG A 89 3.22 5.24 -9.54
C ARG A 89 3.17 5.28 -8.02
N TYR A 90 2.95 4.13 -7.38
CA TYR A 90 2.87 4.04 -5.93
C TYR A 90 4.24 4.18 -5.26
N GLU A 91 5.29 3.58 -5.82
CA GLU A 91 6.66 3.73 -5.31
C GLU A 91 7.11 5.20 -5.32
N MET A 92 6.71 5.95 -6.35
CA MET A 92 6.94 7.38 -6.39
C MET A 92 6.12 8.17 -5.38
N HIS A 93 4.81 7.89 -5.29
CA HIS A 93 3.92 8.59 -4.36
C HIS A 93 4.39 8.43 -2.90
N HIS A 94 4.79 7.23 -2.51
CA HIS A 94 5.26 6.95 -1.16
C HIS A 94 6.74 7.25 -0.95
N GLY A 95 7.56 7.17 -2.00
CA GLY A 95 9.01 7.30 -1.90
C GLY A 95 9.69 6.06 -1.31
N VAL A 96 9.04 4.91 -1.39
CA VAL A 96 9.55 3.60 -0.95
C VAL A 96 9.38 2.60 -2.07
N ARG A 97 10.18 1.54 -2.07
CA ARG A 97 10.10 0.45 -3.05
C ARG A 97 9.18 -0.66 -2.56
N ILE A 98 8.68 -1.48 -3.49
CA ILE A 98 7.89 -2.68 -3.18
C ILE A 98 8.40 -3.89 -3.99
N THR A 99 8.62 -4.99 -3.28
CA THR A 99 9.09 -6.24 -3.88
C THR A 99 7.97 -6.92 -4.68
N ASP A 100 8.34 -7.70 -5.70
CA ASP A 100 7.34 -8.47 -6.48
C ASP A 100 6.63 -9.52 -5.60
N SER A 101 7.36 -10.12 -4.64
CA SER A 101 6.80 -11.00 -3.62
C SER A 101 5.74 -10.33 -2.76
N ALA A 102 5.92 -9.04 -2.41
CA ALA A 102 4.91 -8.29 -1.68
C ALA A 102 3.63 -8.07 -2.52
N LEU A 103 3.75 -7.80 -3.82
CA LEU A 103 2.59 -7.68 -4.70
C LEU A 103 1.82 -9.00 -4.82
N LEU A 104 2.54 -10.12 -4.94
CA LEU A 104 1.96 -11.46 -4.94
C LEU A 104 1.24 -11.74 -3.62
N ALA A 105 1.89 -11.47 -2.49
CA ALA A 105 1.30 -11.64 -1.17
C ALA A 105 0.05 -10.76 -0.99
N ALA A 106 0.05 -9.52 -1.48
CA ALA A 106 -1.09 -8.62 -1.39
C ALA A 106 -2.31 -9.19 -2.12
N ALA A 107 -2.13 -9.70 -3.34
CA ALA A 107 -3.20 -10.33 -4.09
C ALA A 107 -3.70 -11.63 -3.41
N VAL A 108 -2.79 -12.54 -3.06
CA VAL A 108 -3.15 -13.87 -2.51
C VAL A 108 -3.77 -13.77 -1.11
N LEU A 109 -3.17 -12.98 -0.21
CA LEU A 109 -3.65 -12.85 1.17
C LEU A 109 -4.96 -12.06 1.22
N SER A 110 -5.12 -11.00 0.41
CA SER A 110 -6.38 -10.26 0.39
C SER A 110 -7.53 -11.08 -0.20
N ASP A 111 -7.26 -11.88 -1.24
CA ASP A 111 -8.27 -12.75 -1.81
C ASP A 111 -8.77 -13.77 -0.79
N ARG A 112 -7.84 -14.37 -0.04
CA ARG A 112 -8.14 -15.43 0.92
C ARG A 112 -8.77 -14.95 2.22
N TYR A 113 -8.27 -13.88 2.81
CA TYR A 113 -8.62 -13.50 4.19
C TYR A 113 -9.55 -12.28 4.28
N ILE A 114 -9.72 -11.51 3.20
CA ILE A 114 -10.60 -10.35 3.16
C ILE A 114 -11.75 -10.65 2.19
N THR A 115 -12.75 -11.39 2.67
CA THR A 115 -13.87 -11.90 1.86
C THR A 115 -14.98 -10.88 1.63
N GLU A 116 -15.07 -9.84 2.47
CA GLU A 116 -16.11 -8.80 2.40
C GLU A 116 -15.83 -7.71 1.35
N ARG A 117 -14.68 -7.78 0.67
CA ARG A 117 -14.24 -6.82 -0.35
C ARG A 117 -13.77 -7.53 -1.60
N PHE A 118 -13.79 -6.82 -2.72
CA PHE A 118 -13.45 -7.35 -4.03
C PHE A 118 -12.04 -6.93 -4.46
N LEU A 119 -11.36 -7.80 -5.21
CA LEU A 119 -10.17 -7.43 -5.97
C LEU A 119 -10.56 -6.47 -7.12
N PRO A 120 -9.64 -5.62 -7.63
CA PRO A 120 -8.27 -5.43 -7.17
C PRO A 120 -8.14 -4.46 -5.98
N ASP A 121 -9.23 -3.76 -5.65
CA ASP A 121 -9.29 -2.66 -4.67
C ASP A 121 -8.68 -3.03 -3.31
N LYS A 122 -9.12 -4.14 -2.69
CA LYS A 122 -8.56 -4.59 -1.41
C LYS A 122 -7.06 -4.89 -1.44
N ALA A 123 -6.51 -5.31 -2.58
CA ALA A 123 -5.08 -5.60 -2.71
C ALA A 123 -4.27 -4.32 -2.90
N ILE A 124 -4.83 -3.36 -3.65
CA ILE A 124 -4.26 -2.01 -3.83
C ILE A 124 -4.16 -1.31 -2.47
N ASP A 125 -5.22 -1.35 -1.65
CA ASP A 125 -5.20 -0.72 -0.33
C ASP A 125 -4.15 -1.34 0.61
N LEU A 126 -3.98 -2.67 0.58
CA LEU A 126 -2.93 -3.32 1.40
C LEU A 126 -1.53 -2.86 0.99
N VAL A 127 -1.30 -2.73 -0.31
CA VAL A 127 -0.05 -2.20 -0.85
C VAL A 127 0.15 -0.75 -0.40
N ASP A 128 -0.88 0.09 -0.55
CA ASP A 128 -0.87 1.49 -0.16
C ASP A 128 -0.57 1.68 1.34
N GLU A 129 -1.29 0.98 2.22
CA GLU A 129 -1.10 1.07 3.67
C GLU A 129 0.29 0.56 4.08
N SER A 130 0.76 -0.54 3.49
CA SER A 130 2.07 -1.10 3.82
C SER A 130 3.22 -0.18 3.41
N MET A 131 3.10 0.50 2.26
CA MET A 131 4.06 1.53 1.85
C MET A 131 3.97 2.79 2.69
N ALA A 132 2.78 3.26 3.03
CA ALA A 132 2.59 4.40 3.92
C ALA A 132 3.21 4.13 5.30
N LYS A 133 3.05 2.91 5.82
CA LYS A 133 3.65 2.49 7.09
C LYS A 133 5.17 2.48 7.04
N LEU A 134 5.77 1.92 5.98
CA LEU A 134 7.22 1.92 5.82
C LEU A 134 7.77 3.35 5.69
N LYS A 135 7.08 4.23 4.95
CA LYS A 135 7.42 5.65 4.85
C LYS A 135 7.43 6.34 6.22
N MET A 136 6.44 6.05 7.07
CA MET A 136 6.40 6.57 8.43
C MET A 136 7.59 6.06 9.26
N GLU A 137 7.96 4.78 9.14
CA GLU A 137 9.13 4.20 9.81
C GLU A 137 10.44 4.89 9.38
N ILE A 138 10.60 5.18 8.08
CA ILE A 138 11.80 5.85 7.53
C ILE A 138 11.93 7.30 8.02
N THR A 139 10.82 8.03 8.07
CA THR A 139 10.81 9.44 8.52
C THR A 139 10.94 9.60 10.03
N SER A 140 10.68 8.51 10.77
CA SER A 140 10.79 8.49 12.23
C SER A 140 12.21 8.13 12.67
N LYS A 141 12.54 8.49 13.90
CA LYS A 141 13.82 8.15 14.51
C LYS A 141 13.89 6.62 14.71
N PRO A 142 14.99 5.93 14.32
CA PRO A 142 15.08 4.48 14.48
C PRO A 142 14.95 4.05 15.95
N ASN A 143 14.27 2.93 16.20
CA ASN A 143 14.01 2.42 17.55
C ASN A 143 15.30 2.25 18.38
N ASP A 144 16.39 1.82 17.74
CA ASP A 144 17.69 1.66 18.39
C ASP A 144 18.26 3.00 18.87
N LEU A 145 18.12 4.05 18.06
CA LEU A 145 18.57 5.39 18.41
C LEU A 145 17.69 5.99 19.51
N ASP A 146 16.37 5.81 19.43
CA ASP A 146 15.42 6.19 20.49
C ASP A 146 15.70 5.47 21.82
N ALA A 147 16.08 4.19 21.79
CA ALA A 147 16.45 3.44 22.98
C ALA A 147 17.75 3.98 23.61
N ILE A 148 18.74 4.34 22.80
CA ILE A 148 19.99 4.96 23.25
C ILE A 148 19.72 6.33 23.88
N ASP A 149 18.93 7.18 23.22
CA ASP A 149 18.52 8.49 23.73
C ASP A 149 17.89 8.39 25.13
N ARG A 150 16.92 7.49 25.29
CA ARG A 150 16.25 7.26 26.58
C ARG A 150 17.24 6.82 27.65
N LYS A 151 18.21 5.98 27.30
CA LYS A 151 19.23 5.47 28.23
C LYS A 151 20.24 6.56 28.62
N ILE A 152 20.64 7.41 27.68
CA ILE A 152 21.46 8.59 27.95
C ILE A 152 20.73 9.51 28.93
N LEU A 153 19.46 9.83 28.67
CA LEU A 153 18.66 10.69 29.55
C LEU A 153 18.56 10.10 30.98
N GLN A 154 18.34 8.79 31.10
CA GLN A 154 18.27 8.12 32.39
C GLN A 154 19.59 8.25 33.17
N LEU A 155 20.74 8.01 32.50
CA LEU A 155 22.07 8.11 33.12
C LEU A 155 22.44 9.56 33.47
N GLU A 156 22.04 10.54 32.67
CA GLU A 156 22.23 11.96 32.99
C GLU A 156 21.44 12.37 34.23
N MET A 157 20.21 11.87 34.39
CA MET A 157 19.41 12.10 35.60
C MET A 157 20.02 11.40 36.83
N GLU A 158 20.52 10.18 36.68
CA GLU A 158 21.24 9.47 37.75
C GLU A 158 22.49 10.26 38.17
N LYS A 159 23.28 10.75 37.20
CA LYS A 159 24.45 11.61 37.45
C LYS A 159 24.09 12.90 38.20
N LEU A 160 22.99 13.56 37.82
CA LEU A 160 22.51 14.77 38.49
C LEU A 160 22.06 14.50 39.93
N SER A 161 21.39 13.37 40.18
CA SER A 161 20.96 12.98 41.54
C SER A 161 22.14 12.72 42.46
N LEU A 162 23.21 12.11 41.92
CA LEU A 162 24.42 11.80 42.66
C LEU A 162 25.24 13.04 42.99
N LYS A 163 24.99 14.20 42.36
CA LYS A 163 25.81 15.43 42.47
C LYS A 163 25.91 15.99 43.90
N ASN A 164 24.92 15.71 44.75
CA ASN A 164 24.88 16.16 46.15
C ASN A 164 25.30 15.09 47.17
N GLU A 165 25.64 13.87 46.73
CA GLU A 165 26.15 12.81 47.61
C GLU A 165 27.68 12.86 47.71
N THR A 166 28.20 12.69 48.94
CA THR A 166 29.63 12.79 49.30
C THR A 166 30.18 11.48 49.89
N SER A 167 29.64 10.33 49.47
CA SER A 167 30.17 9.02 49.87
C SER A 167 31.25 8.54 48.89
N SER A 168 32.24 7.78 49.39
CA SER A 168 33.30 7.20 48.56
C SER A 168 32.77 6.28 47.44
N GLY A 169 31.66 5.59 47.66
CA GLY A 169 30.97 4.80 46.63
C GLY A 169 30.22 5.64 45.58
N SER A 170 29.88 6.90 45.90
CA SER A 170 29.22 7.81 44.95
C SER A 170 30.19 8.27 43.84
N ASP A 171 31.49 8.38 44.13
CA ASP A 171 32.49 8.77 43.13
C ASP A 171 32.82 7.64 42.14
N GLU A 172 32.99 6.39 42.62
CA GLU A 172 33.14 5.23 41.73
C GLU A 172 31.93 5.08 40.79
N ARG A 173 30.71 5.22 41.34
CA ARG A 173 29.47 5.14 40.54
C ARG A 173 29.35 6.28 39.52
N ARG A 174 29.74 7.51 39.88
CA ARG A 174 29.82 8.63 38.92
C ARG A 174 30.79 8.33 37.77
N THR A 175 31.97 7.79 38.06
CA THR A 175 32.93 7.44 37.00
C THR A 175 32.42 6.34 36.06
N ALA A 176 31.70 5.34 36.60
CA ALA A 176 31.05 4.30 35.80
C ALA A 176 29.90 4.86 34.92
N ILE A 177 29.13 5.82 35.44
CA ILE A 177 28.09 6.51 34.67
C ILE A 177 28.71 7.37 33.58
N ASP A 178 29.79 8.09 33.86
CA ASP A 178 30.47 8.96 32.89
C ASP A 178 31.06 8.16 31.72
N THR A 179 31.75 7.06 32.02
CA THR A 179 32.25 6.14 30.97
C THR A 179 31.11 5.54 30.16
N SER A 180 29.98 5.18 30.79
CA SER A 180 28.80 4.67 30.08
C SER A 180 28.14 5.74 29.20
N LEU A 181 28.03 6.98 29.70
CA LEU A 181 27.50 8.12 28.95
C LEU A 181 28.36 8.45 27.73
N GLU A 182 29.68 8.43 27.89
CA GLU A 182 30.61 8.73 26.79
C GLU A 182 30.50 7.68 25.68
N ASN A 183 30.48 6.39 26.04
CA ASN A 183 30.26 5.29 25.10
C ASN A 183 28.90 5.39 24.38
N LEU A 184 27.82 5.68 25.12
CA LEU A 184 26.48 5.80 24.53
C LEU A 184 26.35 7.05 23.64
N LYS A 185 26.94 8.19 24.02
CA LYS A 185 26.96 9.41 23.20
C LYS A 185 27.75 9.21 21.91
N GLN A 186 28.90 8.54 21.98
CA GLN A 186 29.65 8.18 20.78
C GLN A 186 28.80 7.30 19.86
N ARG A 187 28.14 6.26 20.41
CA ARG A 187 27.29 5.37 19.63
C ARG A 187 26.06 6.07 19.04
N GLN A 188 25.45 6.97 19.80
CA GLN A 188 24.36 7.83 19.34
C GLN A 188 24.80 8.66 18.14
N GLN A 189 25.95 9.33 18.25
CA GLN A 189 26.49 10.17 17.19
C GLN A 189 26.79 9.37 15.91
N GLU A 190 27.39 8.18 16.04
CA GLU A 190 27.64 7.27 14.91
C GLU A 190 26.33 6.90 14.18
N LEU A 191 25.31 6.48 14.94
CA LEU A 191 24.03 6.07 14.39
C LEU A 191 23.23 7.25 13.82
N GLU A 192 23.30 8.42 14.43
CA GLU A 192 22.64 9.63 13.94
C GLU A 192 23.26 10.14 12.63
N GLN A 193 24.59 10.10 12.53
CA GLN A 193 25.29 10.40 11.28
C GLN A 193 24.88 9.42 10.18
N GLN A 194 24.86 8.12 10.50
CA GLN A 194 24.47 7.10 9.54
C GLN A 194 23.01 7.27 9.09
N TRP A 195 22.08 7.47 10.02
CA TRP A 195 20.67 7.71 9.72
C TRP A 195 20.48 8.96 8.84
N THR A 196 21.19 10.05 9.14
CA THR A 196 21.12 11.28 8.35
C THR A 196 21.63 11.06 6.93
N LEU A 197 22.74 10.33 6.76
CA LEU A 197 23.28 9.96 5.44
C LEU A 197 22.29 9.10 4.65
N GLU A 198 21.76 8.04 5.25
CA GLU A 198 20.79 7.16 4.60
C GLU A 198 19.51 7.93 4.19
N ARG A 199 18.99 8.79 5.08
CA ARG A 199 17.82 9.63 4.77
C ARG A 199 18.08 10.58 3.61
N THR A 200 19.23 11.26 3.60
CA THR A 200 19.59 12.16 2.48
C THR A 200 19.72 11.41 1.16
N GLY A 201 20.24 10.17 1.20
CA GLY A 201 20.29 9.31 0.02
C GLY A 201 18.90 8.93 -0.51
N LEU A 202 17.95 8.65 0.38
CA LEU A 202 16.55 8.38 0.01
C LEU A 202 15.86 9.61 -0.60
N ASP A 203 16.04 10.79 -0.01
CA ASP A 203 15.48 12.05 -0.53
C ASP A 203 16.01 12.36 -1.94
N ASP A 204 17.30 12.09 -2.16
CA ASP A 204 17.96 12.24 -3.46
C ASP A 204 17.39 11.29 -4.53
N VAL A 205 17.17 10.02 -4.18
CA VAL A 205 16.54 9.01 -5.05
C VAL A 205 15.12 9.45 -5.39
N LYS A 206 14.35 9.91 -4.40
CA LYS A 206 13.00 10.42 -4.60
C LYS A 206 12.96 11.62 -5.56
N ALA A 207 13.86 12.59 -5.38
CA ALA A 207 13.95 13.75 -6.26
C ALA A 207 14.31 13.37 -7.71
N LEU A 208 15.13 12.33 -7.93
CA LEU A 208 15.41 11.80 -9.26
C LEU A 208 14.20 11.12 -9.89
N ARG A 209 13.44 10.32 -9.13
CA ARG A 209 12.19 9.69 -9.60
C ARG A 209 11.16 10.73 -10.02
N GLU A 210 10.94 11.77 -9.21
CA GLU A 210 10.04 12.88 -9.54
C GLU A 210 10.46 13.60 -10.84
N LYS A 211 11.76 13.79 -11.06
CA LYS A 211 12.28 14.36 -12.32
C LYS A 211 12.01 13.45 -13.51
N ILE A 212 12.21 12.14 -13.37
CA ILE A 212 11.94 11.15 -14.43
C ILE A 212 10.47 11.18 -14.83
N ASP A 213 9.56 11.16 -13.86
CA ASP A 213 8.11 11.21 -14.13
C ASP A 213 7.68 12.50 -14.80
N ARG A 214 8.23 13.63 -14.35
CA ARG A 214 8.02 14.92 -15.01
C ARG A 214 8.50 14.87 -16.46
N THR A 215 9.70 14.34 -16.71
CA THR A 215 10.23 14.17 -18.07
C THR A 215 9.35 13.24 -18.91
N ASN A 216 8.81 12.16 -18.35
CA ASN A 216 7.87 11.27 -19.07
C ASN A 216 6.59 12.01 -19.47
N ARG A 217 6.01 12.82 -18.57
CA ARG A 217 4.83 13.66 -18.90
C ARG A 217 5.15 14.71 -19.96
N GLU A 218 6.34 15.32 -19.90
CA GLU A 218 6.81 16.27 -20.91
C GLU A 218 7.00 15.60 -22.27
N ILE A 219 7.49 14.35 -22.32
CA ILE A 219 7.56 13.54 -23.55
C ILE A 219 6.15 13.29 -24.11
N GLU A 220 5.21 12.83 -23.28
CA GLU A 220 3.83 12.57 -23.72
C GLU A 220 3.15 13.85 -24.26
N GLN A 221 3.33 14.98 -23.60
CA GLN A 221 2.80 16.27 -24.06
C GLN A 221 3.44 16.71 -25.38
N ALA A 222 4.75 16.59 -25.53
CA ALA A 222 5.45 16.92 -26.76
C ALA A 222 5.01 16.02 -27.94
N GLU A 223 4.80 14.71 -27.69
CA GLU A 223 4.27 13.78 -28.68
C GLU A 223 2.84 14.16 -29.10
N GLN A 224 1.96 14.54 -28.16
CA GLN A 224 0.60 15.00 -28.45
C GLN A 224 0.56 16.31 -29.26
N GLN A 225 1.51 17.21 -29.03
CA GLN A 225 1.62 18.50 -29.72
C GLN A 225 2.42 18.42 -31.04
N TYR A 226 2.87 17.23 -31.45
CA TYR A 226 3.74 17.00 -32.61
C TYR A 226 5.11 17.72 -32.52
N GLU A 227 5.59 18.03 -31.33
CA GLU A 227 6.92 18.59 -31.08
C GLU A 227 8.00 17.49 -31.08
N LEU A 228 8.18 16.83 -32.24
CA LEU A 228 8.97 15.60 -32.36
C LEU A 228 10.46 15.77 -31.97
N ASN A 229 11.04 16.96 -32.21
CA ASN A 229 12.44 17.23 -31.85
C ASN A 229 12.63 17.26 -30.33
N LEU A 230 11.72 17.92 -29.60
CA LEU A 230 11.75 18.00 -28.14
C LEU A 230 11.50 16.63 -27.53
N ALA A 231 10.49 15.89 -28.03
CA ALA A 231 10.21 14.53 -27.60
C ALA A 231 11.43 13.61 -27.79
N ALA A 232 12.13 13.70 -28.92
CA ALA A 232 13.33 12.90 -29.17
C ALA A 232 14.50 13.26 -28.23
N GLU A 233 14.75 14.55 -27.98
CA GLU A 233 15.77 15.00 -27.04
C GLU A 233 15.49 14.48 -25.62
N LEU A 234 14.26 14.66 -25.13
CA LEU A 234 13.87 14.20 -23.80
C LEU A 234 13.98 12.67 -23.67
N LYS A 235 13.50 11.93 -24.68
CA LYS A 235 13.43 10.46 -24.67
C LYS A 235 14.80 9.77 -24.82
N PHE A 236 15.69 10.33 -25.64
CA PHE A 236 16.98 9.69 -25.97
C PHE A 236 18.20 10.33 -25.31
N ALA A 237 18.09 11.56 -24.77
CA ALA A 237 19.19 12.22 -24.06
C ALA A 237 18.91 12.41 -22.58
N THR A 238 17.80 13.06 -22.21
CA THR A 238 17.53 13.45 -20.81
C THR A 238 17.08 12.27 -19.95
N LEU A 239 16.08 11.53 -20.40
CA LEU A 239 15.51 10.39 -19.67
C LEU A 239 16.56 9.29 -19.37
N PRO A 240 17.41 8.85 -20.34
CA PRO A 240 18.44 7.85 -20.05
C PRO A 240 19.50 8.33 -19.06
N LYS A 241 19.85 9.63 -19.08
CA LYS A 241 20.78 10.21 -18.09
C LYS A 241 20.20 10.13 -16.68
N LEU A 242 18.95 10.57 -16.50
CA LEU A 242 18.27 10.51 -15.21
C LEU A 242 18.10 9.06 -14.72
N GLN A 243 17.78 8.11 -15.61
CA GLN A 243 17.67 6.70 -15.27
C GLN A 243 19.01 6.07 -14.86
N ASN A 244 20.12 6.47 -15.50
CA ASN A 244 21.45 6.02 -15.11
C ASN A 244 21.86 6.61 -13.75
N GLU A 245 21.64 7.91 -13.53
CA GLU A 245 21.89 8.56 -12.24
C GLU A 245 21.08 7.92 -11.11
N LEU A 246 19.80 7.60 -11.36
CA LEU A 246 18.93 6.91 -10.41
C LEU A 246 19.51 5.54 -10.04
N ARG A 247 19.88 4.73 -11.04
CA ARG A 247 20.44 3.39 -10.83
C ARG A 247 21.73 3.43 -10.01
N GLU A 248 22.62 4.37 -10.31
CA GLU A 248 23.86 4.55 -9.55
C GLU A 248 23.61 4.91 -8.08
N LYS A 249 22.59 5.75 -7.80
CA LYS A 249 22.23 6.09 -6.43
C LYS A 249 21.56 4.92 -5.70
N GLU A 250 20.69 4.18 -6.38
CA GLU A 250 20.04 2.99 -5.82
C GLU A 250 21.05 1.87 -5.49
N GLU A 251 22.03 1.63 -6.36
CA GLU A 251 23.11 0.66 -6.11
C GLU A 251 23.98 1.04 -4.91
N LYS A 252 24.29 2.34 -4.75
CA LYS A 252 25.01 2.85 -3.58
C LYS A 252 24.19 2.71 -2.30
N LEU A 253 22.86 2.85 -2.38
CA LEU A 253 21.97 2.65 -1.24
C LEU A 253 21.92 1.18 -0.83
N GLY A 254 21.83 0.24 -1.79
CA GLY A 254 21.62 -1.19 -1.56
C GLY A 254 22.85 -2.03 -1.17
N THR A 255 24.06 -1.47 -1.18
CA THR A 255 25.31 -2.23 -0.97
C THR A 255 25.88 -2.16 0.45
N GLY A 256 25.17 -1.56 1.41
CA GLY A 256 25.62 -1.48 2.80
C GLY A 256 25.17 -2.67 3.66
N GLU A 257 26.11 -3.48 4.16
CA GLU A 257 25.85 -4.57 5.14
C GLU A 257 25.26 -4.09 6.50
N ARG A 258 25.07 -2.79 6.70
CA ARG A 258 24.59 -2.20 7.97
C ARG A 258 23.49 -1.16 7.79
N GLN A 259 22.55 -1.29 6.85
CA GLN A 259 21.45 -0.33 6.71
C GLN A 259 20.63 -0.19 8.00
N LEU A 260 20.43 1.05 8.46
CA LEU A 260 19.51 1.36 9.56
C LEU A 260 18.08 1.51 9.07
N LEU A 261 17.91 1.93 7.82
CA LEU A 261 16.62 2.15 7.17
C LEU A 261 16.37 1.08 6.11
N ARG A 262 15.22 0.41 6.21
CA ARG A 262 14.69 -0.41 5.12
C ARG A 262 13.84 0.47 4.21
N ASP A 263 14.07 0.40 2.91
CA ASP A 263 13.33 1.19 1.91
C ASP A 263 12.42 0.35 1.00
N GLU A 264 12.37 -0.97 1.23
CA GLU A 264 11.55 -1.92 0.48
C GLU A 264 10.45 -2.58 1.32
N VAL A 265 9.22 -2.58 0.80
CA VAL A 265 8.09 -3.34 1.33
C VAL A 265 8.20 -4.79 0.88
N THR A 266 8.12 -5.69 1.86
CA THR A 266 8.25 -7.14 1.70
C THR A 266 6.92 -7.86 1.95
N GLU A 267 6.87 -9.15 1.64
CA GLU A 267 5.71 -10.02 1.94
C GLU A 267 5.33 -9.98 3.43
N ASP A 268 6.32 -9.94 4.32
CA ASP A 268 6.08 -9.87 5.76
C ASP A 268 5.32 -8.61 6.18
N ASP A 269 5.53 -7.49 5.48
CA ASP A 269 4.85 -6.24 5.79
C ASP A 269 3.38 -6.30 5.37
N ILE A 270 3.12 -6.86 4.20
CA ILE A 270 1.76 -7.15 3.74
C ILE A 270 1.06 -8.09 4.73
N ALA A 271 1.74 -9.16 5.17
CA ALA A 271 1.18 -10.09 6.13
C ALA A 271 0.88 -9.41 7.49
N LYS A 272 1.73 -8.49 7.95
CA LYS A 272 1.47 -7.67 9.16
C LYS A 272 0.24 -6.77 8.98
N THR A 273 0.08 -6.14 7.82
CA THR A 273 -1.07 -5.28 7.52
C THR A 273 -2.36 -6.11 7.47
N VAL A 274 -2.35 -7.24 6.77
CA VAL A 274 -3.48 -8.20 6.75
C VAL A 274 -3.79 -8.71 8.16
N SER A 275 -2.77 -9.01 8.97
CA SER A 275 -2.94 -9.43 10.36
C SER A 275 -3.63 -8.36 11.20
N SER A 276 -3.29 -7.08 11.00
CA SER A 276 -3.94 -5.95 11.66
C SER A 276 -5.43 -5.86 11.30
N TRP A 277 -5.75 -5.98 10.02
CA TRP A 277 -7.12 -5.87 9.51
C TRP A 277 -8.01 -7.04 9.95
N THR A 278 -7.48 -8.26 9.86
CA THR A 278 -8.24 -9.50 10.06
C THR A 278 -8.13 -10.05 11.49
N ARG A 279 -7.19 -9.53 12.29
CA ARG A 279 -6.80 -10.05 13.61
C ARG A 279 -6.28 -11.49 13.60
N ILE A 280 -5.91 -12.01 12.43
CA ILE A 280 -5.30 -13.34 12.28
C ILE A 280 -3.79 -13.20 12.51
N PRO A 281 -3.17 -13.99 13.40
CA PRO A 281 -1.72 -13.90 13.65
C PRO A 281 -0.88 -14.11 12.39
N VAL A 282 0.17 -13.32 12.21
CA VAL A 282 1.10 -13.39 11.04
C VAL A 282 1.65 -14.80 10.82
N SER A 283 1.97 -15.52 11.90
CA SER A 283 2.44 -16.91 11.82
C SER A 283 1.46 -17.85 11.12
N LYS A 284 0.15 -17.61 11.26
CA LYS A 284 -0.90 -18.35 10.56
C LYS A 284 -1.12 -17.88 9.12
N LEU A 285 -0.71 -16.66 8.79
CA LEU A 285 -0.81 -16.12 7.42
C LEU A 285 0.31 -16.64 6.53
N LEU A 286 1.54 -16.68 7.06
CA LEU A 286 2.75 -17.11 6.34
C LEU A 286 2.92 -18.63 6.26
N SER A 287 2.27 -19.42 7.13
CA SER A 287 2.33 -20.88 7.04
C SER A 287 1.72 -21.37 5.72
N SER A 288 2.44 -22.25 5.04
CA SER A 288 1.99 -22.76 3.74
C SER A 288 0.68 -23.54 3.88
N GLU A 289 -0.16 -23.53 2.83
CA GLU A 289 -1.41 -24.29 2.82
C GLU A 289 -1.17 -25.77 3.07
N ARG A 290 -0.09 -26.31 2.48
CA ARG A 290 0.34 -27.69 2.66
C ARG A 290 0.63 -28.01 4.13
N GLU A 291 1.32 -27.13 4.85
CA GLU A 291 1.62 -27.35 6.28
C GLU A 291 0.36 -27.28 7.15
N LYS A 292 -0.61 -26.42 6.80
CA LYS A 292 -1.89 -26.37 7.50
C LYS A 292 -2.70 -27.65 7.29
N LEU A 293 -2.77 -28.14 6.05
CA LEU A 293 -3.47 -29.38 5.72
C LEU A 293 -2.82 -30.60 6.38
N LEU A 294 -1.48 -30.64 6.42
CA LEU A 294 -0.73 -31.70 7.11
C LEU A 294 -0.98 -31.75 8.62
N ARG A 295 -1.45 -30.66 9.23
CA ARG A 295 -1.77 -30.58 10.67
C ARG A 295 -3.27 -30.45 10.93
N LEU A 296 -4.10 -30.63 9.90
CA LEU A 296 -5.54 -30.39 9.98
C LEU A 296 -6.21 -31.37 10.96
N ASP A 297 -5.75 -32.62 10.98
CA ASP A 297 -6.22 -33.65 11.90
C ASP A 297 -5.90 -33.31 13.36
N ASP A 298 -4.67 -32.91 13.64
CA ASP A 298 -4.20 -32.50 14.97
C ASP A 298 -4.96 -31.25 15.48
N GLU A 299 -5.15 -30.25 14.62
CA GLU A 299 -5.88 -29.02 14.96
C GLU A 299 -7.37 -29.29 15.23
N LEU A 300 -8.01 -30.17 14.45
CA LEU A 300 -9.39 -30.58 14.67
C LEU A 300 -9.54 -31.40 15.96
N ALA A 301 -8.59 -32.29 16.25
CA ALA A 301 -8.60 -33.12 17.46
C ALA A 301 -8.47 -32.30 18.76
N GLN A 302 -7.83 -31.12 18.72
CA GLN A 302 -7.77 -30.21 19.87
C GLN A 302 -9.14 -29.65 20.28
N ARG A 303 -10.09 -29.54 19.33
CA ARG A 303 -11.42 -28.97 19.58
C ARG A 303 -12.53 -30.01 19.61
N VAL A 304 -12.35 -31.13 18.90
CA VAL A 304 -13.35 -32.18 18.75
C VAL A 304 -12.90 -33.43 19.50
N ILE A 305 -13.54 -33.67 20.64
CA ILE A 305 -13.19 -34.79 21.53
C ILE A 305 -13.93 -36.06 21.09
N GLY A 306 -13.19 -37.17 20.94
CA GLY A 306 -13.75 -38.52 20.78
C GLY A 306 -14.13 -38.94 19.36
N GLN A 307 -13.85 -38.12 18.34
CA GLN A 307 -14.23 -38.39 16.94
C GLN A 307 -13.03 -38.61 16.00
N GLY A 308 -12.03 -39.38 16.44
CA GLY A 308 -10.76 -39.53 15.70
C GLY A 308 -10.92 -40.07 14.27
N GLU A 309 -11.82 -41.04 14.07
CA GLU A 309 -12.07 -41.63 12.75
C GLU A 309 -12.75 -40.64 11.79
N ALA A 310 -13.73 -39.88 12.29
CA ALA A 310 -14.39 -38.84 11.50
C ALA A 310 -13.45 -37.69 11.15
N ILE A 311 -12.59 -37.26 12.10
CA ILE A 311 -11.59 -36.22 11.87
C ILE A 311 -10.60 -36.65 10.78
N ARG A 312 -10.09 -37.89 10.86
CA ARG A 312 -9.16 -38.42 9.86
C ARG A 312 -9.82 -38.54 8.48
N ALA A 313 -11.05 -39.05 8.43
CA ALA A 313 -11.80 -39.17 7.17
C ALA A 313 -12.03 -37.82 6.48
N VAL A 314 -12.28 -36.76 7.25
CA VAL A 314 -12.41 -35.39 6.71
C VAL A 314 -11.04 -34.86 6.26
N ALA A 315 -9.99 -35.03 7.08
CA ALA A 315 -8.66 -34.53 6.74
C ALA A 315 -8.04 -35.21 5.51
N GLU A 316 -8.33 -36.50 5.26
CA GLU A 316 -7.88 -37.22 4.07
C GLU A 316 -8.66 -36.86 2.80
N ALA A 317 -9.90 -36.37 2.94
CA ALA A 317 -10.76 -36.00 1.82
C ALA A 317 -10.52 -34.58 1.28
N VAL A 318 -9.86 -33.72 2.07
CA VAL A 318 -9.51 -32.33 1.73
C VAL A 318 -8.11 -32.28 1.14
#